data_AF-F9FBT6-F1
#
_entry.id   AF-F9FBT6-F1
#
_cell.length_a   1.000
_cell.length_b   1.000
_cell.length_c   1.000
_cell.angle_alpha   90.00
_cell.angle_beta   90.00
_cell.angle_gamma   90.00
#
_symmetry.space_group_name_H-M   'P 1'
#
loop_
_entity.id
_entity.type
_entity.pdbx_description
1 polymer ?
#
loop_
_entity_poly.entity_id
_entity_poly.type
_entity_poly.pdbx_seq_one_letter_code
_entity_poly.pdbx_strand_id
1 'polypeptide(L)'
;MSPNAISTGTQAKQDDYLVGLEQYGLQQPSAQQKLTPLDMNMPRLYGICLVLCFPLTSGADKLYENLKKGLAHTFTSIPWIAGVIGPEEGQNPKTRRVQIVDSSSGFKFP
;
A
#
# COMPACT_ATOMS: atom_id res chain seq x y z
N MET A 1 -39.88 -7.45 17.57
CA MET A 1 -39.65 -7.10 16.15
C MET A 1 -38.15 -6.95 15.97
N SER A 2 -37.49 -7.95 15.38
CA SER A 2 -36.05 -7.91 15.06
C SER A 2 -35.84 -7.16 13.75
N PRO A 3 -34.84 -6.27 13.62
CA PRO A 3 -34.39 -5.82 12.32
C PRO A 3 -33.48 -6.88 11.70
N ASN A 4 -33.78 -7.18 10.44
CA ASN A 4 -33.14 -8.19 9.60
C ASN A 4 -31.65 -7.94 9.37
N ALA A 5 -30.90 -9.04 9.34
CA ALA A 5 -29.54 -9.11 8.84
C ALA A 5 -29.49 -8.70 7.35
N ILE A 6 -28.69 -7.68 7.03
CA ILE A 6 -28.28 -7.38 5.67
C ILE A 6 -27.05 -8.23 5.38
N SER A 7 -27.19 -9.14 4.42
CA SER A 7 -26.14 -10.01 3.90
C SER A 7 -24.97 -9.20 3.35
N THR A 8 -23.83 -9.25 4.04
CA THR A 8 -22.52 -8.71 3.63
C THR A 8 -21.82 -9.68 2.67
N GLY A 9 -22.47 -10.02 1.55
CA GLY A 9 -21.89 -10.93 0.54
C GLY A 9 -20.75 -10.32 -0.29
N THR A 10 -20.54 -9.00 -0.23
CA THR A 10 -19.61 -8.28 -1.13
C THR A 10 -18.33 -7.82 -0.42
N GLN A 11 -18.32 -7.71 0.91
CA GLN A 11 -17.17 -7.22 1.69
C GLN A 11 -16.04 -8.27 1.76
N ALA A 12 -16.39 -9.55 1.96
CA ALA A 12 -15.41 -10.62 2.13
C ALA A 12 -14.48 -10.83 0.93
N LYS A 13 -14.92 -10.50 -0.29
CA LYS A 13 -14.11 -10.63 -1.51
C LYS A 13 -13.13 -9.49 -1.74
N GLN A 14 -13.37 -8.31 -1.14
CA GLN A 14 -12.48 -7.17 -1.25
C GLN A 14 -11.28 -7.30 -0.30
N ASP A 15 -11.49 -7.92 0.86
CA ASP A 15 -10.44 -8.11 1.87
C ASP A 15 -9.32 -9.05 1.41
N ASP A 16 -9.62 -10.03 0.53
CA ASP A 16 -8.61 -10.95 0.00
C ASP A 16 -7.52 -10.24 -0.82
N TYR A 17 -7.81 -9.07 -1.41
CA TYR A 17 -6.84 -8.29 -2.19
C TYR A 17 -6.14 -7.23 -1.35
N LEU A 18 -6.44 -7.12 -0.05
CA LEU A 18 -5.83 -6.13 0.82
C LEU A 18 -4.88 -6.82 1.79
N VAL A 19 -3.61 -6.42 1.73
CA VAL A 19 -2.60 -6.80 2.71
C VAL A 19 -2.71 -5.82 3.86
N GLY A 20 -3.37 -6.26 4.93
CA GLY A 20 -3.39 -5.56 6.22
C GLY A 20 -2.18 -6.00 7.07
N LEU A 21 -1.47 -5.06 7.68
CA LEU A 21 -0.32 -5.38 8.52
C LEU A 21 -0.74 -6.16 9.77
N GLU A 22 -1.91 -5.82 10.31
CA GLU A 22 -2.55 -6.47 11.44
C GLU A 22 -2.82 -7.96 11.21
N GLN A 23 -3.11 -8.37 9.96
CA GLN A 23 -3.32 -9.78 9.59
C GLN A 23 -2.06 -10.63 9.84
N TYR A 24 -0.89 -10.00 9.84
CA TYR A 24 0.41 -10.63 10.07
C TYR A 24 1.00 -10.28 11.45
N GLY A 25 0.22 -9.66 12.34
CA GLY A 25 0.68 -9.22 13.67
C GLY A 25 1.69 -8.07 13.63
N LEU A 26 1.67 -7.27 12.56
CA LEU A 26 2.58 -6.15 12.35
C LEU A 26 1.87 -4.82 12.66
N GLN A 27 2.63 -3.84 13.14
CA GLN A 27 2.14 -2.48 13.34
C GLN A 27 2.45 -1.61 12.12
N GLN A 28 1.58 -0.65 11.83
CA GLN A 28 1.82 0.31 10.76
C GLN A 28 2.78 1.42 11.22
N PRO A 29 4.01 1.47 10.69
CA PRO A 29 4.87 2.64 10.89
C PRO A 29 4.35 3.84 10.08
N SER A 30 4.73 5.05 10.49
CA SER A 30 4.42 6.24 9.70
C SER A 30 5.20 6.21 8.38
N ALA A 31 4.47 6.42 7.29
CA ALA A 31 4.97 6.58 5.93
C ALA A 31 5.32 8.05 5.61
N GLN A 32 5.12 8.97 6.56
CA GLN A 32 5.27 10.40 6.31
C GLN A 32 6.71 10.77 5.93
N GLN A 33 6.88 11.33 4.73
CA GLN A 33 8.20 11.71 4.23
C GLN A 33 8.11 12.91 3.30
N LYS A 34 8.88 13.95 3.61
CA LYS A 34 8.99 15.14 2.75
C LYS A 34 9.78 14.82 1.50
N LEU A 35 9.28 15.28 0.35
CA LEU A 35 9.96 15.13 -0.92
C LEU A 35 10.96 16.28 -1.12
N THR A 36 12.13 15.93 -1.65
CA THR A 36 13.17 16.89 -2.00
C THR A 36 12.82 17.62 -3.30
N PRO A 37 13.47 18.75 -3.60
CA PRO A 37 13.30 19.42 -4.88
C PRO A 37 13.61 18.53 -6.08
N LEU A 38 14.54 17.57 -5.94
CA LEU A 38 14.86 16.61 -7.00
C LEU A 38 13.70 15.63 -7.25
N ASP A 39 13.09 15.11 -6.19
CA ASP A 39 11.92 14.22 -6.27
C ASP A 39 10.74 14.94 -6.95
N MET A 40 10.57 16.23 -6.66
CA MET A 40 9.55 17.06 -7.29
C MET A 40 9.82 17.37 -8.76
N ASN A 41 11.08 17.27 -9.20
CA ASN A 41 11.50 17.50 -10.58
C ASN A 41 11.52 16.22 -11.42
N MET A 42 11.36 15.05 -10.82
CA MET A 42 11.13 13.83 -11.58
C MET A 42 9.88 14.05 -12.44
N PRO A 43 9.96 13.82 -13.78
CA PRO A 43 8.80 13.93 -14.62
C PRO A 43 7.69 13.07 -14.02
N ARG A 44 6.44 13.54 -14.11
CA ARG A 44 5.24 12.77 -13.74
C ARG A 44 5.08 11.60 -14.71
N LEU A 45 6.09 10.74 -14.78
CA LEU A 45 6.09 9.48 -15.48
C LEU A 45 4.95 8.70 -14.85
N TYR A 46 3.90 8.49 -15.63
CA TYR A 46 2.90 7.47 -15.34
C TYR A 46 3.67 6.21 -14.92
N GLY A 47 3.32 5.66 -13.76
CA GLY A 47 4.18 4.81 -12.94
C GLY A 47 5.02 3.79 -13.72
N ILE A 48 6.26 3.58 -13.25
CA ILE A 48 7.15 2.58 -13.84
C ILE A 48 6.51 1.20 -13.65
N CYS A 49 6.32 0.47 -14.74
CA CYS A 49 5.90 -0.93 -14.72
C CYS A 49 7.11 -1.82 -14.99
N LEU A 50 7.54 -2.60 -14.00
CA LEU A 50 8.60 -3.59 -14.12
C LEU A 50 8.01 -5.00 -13.95
N VAL A 51 8.35 -5.91 -14.86
CA VAL A 51 7.93 -7.32 -14.80
C VAL A 51 9.17 -8.18 -14.62
N LEU A 52 9.19 -8.98 -13.56
CA LEU A 52 10.25 -9.93 -13.27
C LEU A 52 9.71 -11.36 -13.44
N CYS A 53 10.36 -12.15 -14.29
CA CYS A 53 9.95 -13.52 -14.59
C CYS A 53 10.91 -14.51 -13.92
N PHE A 54 10.35 -15.44 -13.13
CA PHE A 54 11.11 -16.49 -12.46
C PHE A 54 10.55 -17.86 -12.84
N PRO A 55 11.40 -18.89 -13.04
CA PRO A 55 10.92 -20.24 -13.23
C PRO A 55 10.26 -20.74 -11.94
N LEU A 56 9.04 -21.27 -12.04
CA LEU A 56 8.33 -21.88 -10.93
C LEU A 56 8.78 -23.32 -10.74
N THR A 57 9.11 -23.69 -9.50
CA THR A 57 9.34 -25.07 -9.11
C THR A 57 8.01 -25.76 -8.78
N SER A 58 7.98 -27.10 -8.89
CA SER A 58 6.82 -27.88 -8.44
C SER A 58 6.55 -27.65 -6.94
N GLY A 59 5.30 -27.38 -6.57
CA GLY A 59 4.89 -27.16 -5.16
C GLY A 59 4.84 -25.70 -4.70
N ALA A 60 4.65 -24.75 -5.61
CA ALA A 60 4.51 -23.32 -5.31
C ALA A 60 3.14 -22.92 -4.70
N ASP A 61 2.45 -23.86 -4.04
CA ASP A 61 1.06 -23.71 -3.56
C ASP A 61 0.89 -22.58 -2.52
N LYS A 62 2.00 -22.17 -1.88
CA LYS A 62 2.05 -21.10 -0.87
C LYS A 62 2.69 -19.80 -1.38
N LEU A 63 3.02 -19.70 -2.67
CA LEU A 63 3.71 -18.55 -3.22
C LEU A 63 2.91 -17.26 -3.01
N TYR A 64 1.61 -17.30 -3.29
CA TYR A 64 0.72 -16.13 -3.15
C TYR A 64 0.71 -15.58 -1.71
N GLU A 65 0.49 -16.45 -0.72
CA GLU A 65 0.49 -16.04 0.69
C GLU A 65 1.87 -15.60 1.19
N ASN A 66 2.95 -16.25 0.73
CA ASN A 66 4.30 -15.82 1.06
C ASN A 66 4.64 -14.46 0.45
N LEU A 67 4.13 -14.14 -0.75
CA LEU A 67 4.30 -12.82 -1.35
C LEU A 67 3.54 -11.75 -0.57
N LYS A 68 2.29 -12.00 -0.17
CA LYS A 68 1.53 -11.08 0.70
C LYS A 68 2.24 -10.82 2.03
N LYS A 69 2.70 -11.88 2.69
CA LYS A 69 3.48 -11.78 3.94
C LYS A 69 4.78 -11.00 3.74
N GLY A 70 5.51 -11.31 2.67
CA GLY A 70 6.75 -10.60 2.32
C GLY A 70 6.51 -9.11 2.06
N LEU A 71 5.41 -8.79 1.38
CA LEU A 71 4.99 -7.42 1.13
C LEU A 71 4.64 -6.69 2.44
N ALA A 72 3.89 -7.33 3.35
CA ALA A 72 3.57 -6.79 4.67
C ALA A 72 4.85 -6.43 5.45
N HIS A 73 5.82 -7.35 5.51
CA HIS A 73 7.12 -7.07 6.14
C HIS A 73 7.90 -5.95 5.43
N THR A 74 7.83 -5.89 4.10
CA THR A 74 8.49 -4.82 3.32
C THR A 74 7.93 -3.45 3.70
N PHE A 75 6.62 -3.31 3.85
CA PHE A 75 6.00 -2.05 4.31
C PHE A 75 6.43 -1.67 5.73
N THR A 76 6.64 -2.64 6.62
CA THR A 76 7.16 -2.31 7.96
C THR A 76 8.60 -1.77 7.92
N SER A 77 9.42 -2.27 7.00
CA SER A 77 10.82 -1.86 6.89
C SER A 77 11.02 -0.61 6.03
N ILE A 78 10.13 -0.37 5.07
CA ILE A 78 10.19 0.76 4.14
C ILE A 78 8.79 1.41 4.07
N PRO A 79 8.39 2.20 5.09
CA PRO A 79 7.00 2.64 5.25
C PRO A 79 6.48 3.53 4.12
N TRP A 80 7.36 4.38 3.59
CA TRP A 80 7.00 5.42 2.63
C TRP A 80 6.52 4.87 1.27
N ILE A 81 6.87 3.63 0.89
CA ILE A 81 6.36 3.00 -0.36
C ILE A 81 4.86 2.70 -0.29
N ALA A 82 4.33 2.64 0.93
CA ALA A 82 2.95 2.35 1.26
C ALA A 82 2.10 3.63 1.42
N GLY A 83 2.75 4.81 1.48
CA GLY A 83 2.07 6.09 1.59
C GLY A 83 1.53 6.61 0.26
N VAL A 84 0.75 7.67 0.33
CA VAL A 84 0.21 8.39 -0.84
C VAL A 84 0.85 9.77 -0.96
N ILE A 85 1.00 10.28 -2.18
CA ILE A 85 1.53 11.63 -2.39
C ILE A 85 0.41 12.64 -2.10
N GLY A 86 0.62 13.49 -1.09
CA GLY A 86 -0.29 14.54 -0.66
C GLY A 86 0.41 15.89 -0.53
N PRO A 87 -0.34 16.96 -0.20
CA PRO A 87 0.26 18.27 0.06
C PRO A 87 1.15 18.24 1.31
N GLU A 88 2.25 18.99 1.29
CA GLU A 88 3.08 19.20 2.48
C GLU A 88 2.31 20.02 3.54
N GLU A 89 2.27 19.54 4.78
CA GLU A 89 1.53 20.18 5.87
C GLU A 89 2.14 21.54 6.26
N GLY A 90 1.28 22.53 6.54
CA GLY A 90 1.70 23.87 6.96
C GLY A 90 2.34 24.75 5.87
N GLN A 91 2.37 24.30 4.62
CA GLN A 91 2.96 25.05 3.49
C GLN A 91 1.92 25.90 2.73
N ASN A 92 2.40 26.99 2.14
CA ASN A 92 1.59 27.84 1.28
C ASN A 92 1.17 27.08 0.00
N PRO A 93 -0.13 27.00 -0.36
CA PRO A 93 -0.59 26.30 -1.56
C PRO A 93 0.10 26.74 -2.86
N LYS A 94 0.67 27.95 -2.90
CA LYS A 94 1.40 28.48 -4.05
C LYS A 94 2.75 27.79 -4.30
N THR A 95 3.38 27.18 -3.29
CA THR A 95 4.67 26.48 -3.45
C THR A 95 4.50 25.08 -4.04
N ARG A 96 3.27 24.55 -4.08
CA ARG A 96 2.92 23.23 -4.63
C ARG A 96 3.82 22.10 -4.13
N ARG A 97 4.34 22.22 -2.91
CA ARG A 97 5.14 21.17 -2.28
C ARG A 97 4.27 19.99 -1.91
N VAL A 98 4.82 18.82 -2.11
CA VAL A 98 4.18 17.53 -1.84
C VAL A 98 5.05 16.71 -0.90
N GLN A 99 4.40 15.82 -0.17
CA GLN A 99 5.04 14.85 0.71
C GLN A 99 4.31 13.51 0.58
N ILE A 100 4.96 12.45 1.01
CA ILE A 100 4.30 11.17 1.27
C ILE A 100 3.53 11.32 2.59
N VAL A 101 2.27 10.92 2.60
CA VAL A 101 1.40 10.88 3.78
C VAL A 101 0.88 9.47 4.00
N ASP A 102 0.43 9.19 5.22
CA ASP A 102 -0.10 7.88 5.58
C ASP A 102 -1.35 7.52 4.76
N SER A 103 -1.42 6.26 4.33
CA SER A 103 -2.61 5.67 3.71
C SER A 103 -3.47 5.01 4.77
N SER A 104 -4.76 5.36 4.81
CA SER A 104 -5.76 4.73 5.68
C SER A 104 -6.35 3.43 5.12
N SER A 105 -6.15 3.18 3.82
CA SER A 105 -6.55 1.92 3.19
C SER A 105 -5.39 0.91 3.22
N GLY A 106 -5.70 -0.35 3.55
CA GLY A 106 -4.78 -1.48 3.41
C GLY A 106 -4.23 -1.61 1.98
N PHE A 107 -3.16 -2.38 1.81
CA PHE A 107 -2.40 -2.35 0.55
C PHE A 107 -2.98 -3.30 -0.47
N LYS A 108 -3.32 -2.79 -1.66
CA LYS A 108 -3.82 -3.62 -2.75
C LYS A 108 -2.72 -4.56 -3.24
N PHE A 109 -2.96 -5.85 -3.07
CA PHE A 109 -2.22 -6.94 -3.68
C PHE A 109 -3.02 -7.42 -4.91
N PRO A 110 -2.53 -7.18 -6.13
CA PRO A 110 -3.24 -7.53 -7.37
C PRO A 110 -3.40 -9.04 -7.57
#